data_AF-A0A8S1B911-F1
#
_entry.id   AF-A0A8S1B911-F1
#
_cell.length_a   1.000
_cell.length_b   1.000
_cell.length_c   1.000
_cell.angle_alpha   90.00
_cell.angle_beta   90.00
_cell.angle_gamma   90.00
#
_symmetry.space_group_name_H-M   'P 1'
#
loop_
_entity.id
_entity.type
_entity.pdbx_description
1 polymer ?
#
loop_
_entity_poly.entity_id
_entity_poly.type
_entity_poly.pdbx_seq_one_letter_code
_entity_poly.pdbx_strand_id
1 'polypeptide(L)'
;MTNPYGISDAEFNIIKQQAARRATLRKEFIKQKTNPFKHANEAGYVFDTAIQKFLSMKVTQLDYFTANRTTSVFGVCAVIIPMFAYGYALWKHRTTREAQIRSGELRYKDRLFKFA
;
A
#
# COMPACT_ATOMS: atom_id res chain seq x y z
N MET A 1 -8.49 -42.08 -9.42
CA MET A 1 -7.29 -42.90 -9.14
C MET A 1 -6.27 -41.96 -8.52
N THR A 2 -5.64 -42.31 -7.40
CA THR A 2 -4.74 -41.40 -6.68
C THR A 2 -3.32 -41.52 -7.24
N ASN A 3 -2.74 -40.40 -7.66
CA ASN A 3 -1.35 -40.28 -8.10
C ASN A 3 -0.41 -40.77 -6.97
N PRO A 4 0.82 -41.28 -7.24
CA PRO A 4 1.81 -41.68 -6.23
C PRO A 4 2.08 -40.67 -5.10
N TYR A 5 1.71 -39.40 -5.29
CA TYR A 5 1.85 -38.33 -4.29
C TYR A 5 0.61 -38.13 -3.39
N GLY A 6 -0.44 -38.95 -3.52
CA GLY A 6 -1.67 -38.84 -2.72
C GLY A 6 -2.55 -37.64 -3.07
N ILE A 7 -2.28 -36.99 -4.20
CA ILE A 7 -2.98 -35.79 -4.69
C ILE A 7 -3.92 -36.20 -5.83
N SER A 8 -5.00 -35.44 -6.06
CA SER A 8 -5.85 -35.64 -7.23
C SER A 8 -5.08 -35.39 -8.54
N ASP A 9 -5.43 -36.11 -9.61
CA ASP A 9 -4.76 -35.95 -10.91
C ASP A 9 -4.89 -34.52 -11.48
N ALA A 10 -5.99 -33.83 -11.17
CA ALA A 10 -6.23 -32.45 -11.56
C ALA A 10 -5.24 -31.48 -10.90
N GLU A 11 -5.07 -31.56 -9.58
CA GLU A 11 -4.12 -30.73 -8.84
C GLU A 11 -2.67 -31.02 -9.26
N PHE A 12 -2.34 -32.29 -9.49
CA PHE A 12 -1.03 -32.68 -10.00
C PHE A 12 -0.70 -32.01 -11.34
N ASN A 13 -1.67 -31.98 -12.26
CA ASN A 13 -1.52 -31.30 -13.54
C ASN A 13 -1.30 -29.79 -13.39
N ILE A 14 -2.02 -29.14 -12.46
CA ILE A 14 -1.83 -27.71 -12.17
C ILE A 14 -0.41 -27.45 -11.66
N ILE A 15 0.08 -28.26 -10.71
CA ILE A 15 1.44 -28.14 -10.16
C ILE A 15 2.48 -28.31 -11.27
N LYS A 16 2.30 -29.31 -12.14
CA LYS A 16 3.19 -29.55 -13.29
C LYS A 16 3.24 -28.35 -14.24
N GLN A 17 2.08 -27.76 -14.55
CA GLN A 17 2.01 -26.56 -15.40
C GLN A 17 2.64 -25.32 -14.74
N GLN A 18 2.48 -25.15 -13.42
CA GLN A 18 3.14 -24.07 -12.68
C GLN A 18 4.66 -24.25 -12.66
N ALA A 19 5.15 -25.47 -12.42
CA ALA A 19 6.57 -25.79 -12.43
C ALA A 19 7.18 -25.55 -13.82
N ALA A 20 6.50 -25.97 -14.88
CA ALA A 20 6.91 -25.71 -16.26
C ALA A 20 7.02 -24.20 -16.56
N ARG A 21 5.99 -23.41 -16.21
CA ARG A 21 6.01 -21.95 -16.36
C ARG A 21 7.13 -21.28 -15.57
N ARG A 22 7.41 -21.73 -14.35
CA ARG A 22 8.52 -21.21 -13.55
C ARG A 22 9.87 -21.52 -14.19
N ALA A 23 10.03 -22.73 -14.71
CA ALA A 23 11.27 -23.14 -15.38
C ALA A 23 11.54 -22.33 -16.65
N THR A 24 10.50 -22.05 -17.47
CA THR A 24 10.66 -21.21 -18.67
C THR A 24 11.09 -19.79 -18.32
N LEU A 25 10.41 -19.13 -17.37
CA LEU A 25 10.75 -17.78 -16.92
C LEU A 25 12.16 -17.69 -16.32
N ARG A 26 12.54 -18.70 -15.51
CA ARG A 26 13.89 -18.78 -14.94
C ARG A 26 14.95 -18.94 -16.03
N LYS A 27 14.69 -19.76 -17.04
CA LYS A 27 15.60 -19.95 -18.19
C LYS A 27 15.81 -18.65 -18.95
N GLU A 28 14.75 -17.89 -19.21
CA GLU A 28 14.82 -16.58 -19.85
C GLU A 28 15.62 -15.58 -19.02
N PHE A 29 15.35 -15.50 -17.72
CA PHE A 29 16.07 -14.61 -16.81
C PHE A 29 17.56 -14.93 -16.77
N ILE A 30 17.93 -16.21 -16.62
CA ILE A 30 19.34 -16.64 -16.61
C ILE A 30 20.00 -16.27 -17.94
N LYS A 31 19.35 -16.53 -19.08
CA LYS A 31 19.88 -16.17 -20.42
C LYS A 31 20.18 -14.68 -20.55
N GLN A 32 19.31 -13.82 -20.03
CA GLN A 32 19.50 -12.37 -20.07
C GLN A 32 20.57 -11.92 -19.07
N LYS A 33 20.57 -12.49 -17.85
CA LYS A 33 21.51 -12.17 -16.79
C LYS A 33 22.94 -12.62 -17.10
N THR A 34 23.16 -13.71 -17.82
CA THR A 34 24.51 -14.20 -18.10
C THR A 34 25.10 -13.64 -19.40
N ASN A 35 24.37 -12.80 -20.15
CA ASN A 35 24.85 -12.25 -21.42
C ASN A 35 25.82 -11.06 -21.19
N PRO A 36 27.13 -11.21 -21.48
CA PRO A 36 28.13 -10.16 -21.21
C PRO A 36 27.94 -8.91 -22.08
N PHE A 37 27.46 -9.05 -23.32
CA PHE A 37 27.28 -7.92 -24.24
C PHE A 37 26.14 -6.99 -23.82
N LYS A 38 25.13 -7.52 -23.13
CA LYS A 38 24.04 -6.68 -22.59
C LYS A 38 24.46 -5.88 -21.36
N HIS A 39 25.34 -6.43 -20.52
CA HIS A 39 25.85 -5.73 -19.34
C HIS A 39 26.95 -4.71 -19.67
N ALA A 40 27.64 -4.89 -20.79
CA ALA A 40 28.67 -3.94 -21.25
C ALA A 40 28.09 -2.63 -21.80
N ASN A 41 26.86 -2.65 -22.34
CA ASN A 41 26.18 -1.47 -22.93
C ASN A 41 25.38 -0.64 -21.89
N GLU A 42 25.91 -0.47 -20.67
CA GLU A 42 25.38 0.43 -19.62
C GLU A 42 24.00 0.06 -19.00
N ALA A 43 23.31 -0.97 -19.51
CA ALA A 43 22.08 -1.47 -18.92
C ALA A 43 22.35 -2.36 -17.69
N GLY A 44 22.57 -1.75 -16.53
CA GLY A 44 22.90 -2.44 -15.27
C GLY A 44 21.79 -3.31 -14.66
N TYR A 45 20.65 -3.51 -15.33
CA TYR A 45 19.54 -4.33 -14.83
C TYR A 45 18.83 -5.12 -15.93
N VAL A 46 18.26 -6.27 -15.54
CA VAL A 46 17.40 -7.08 -16.41
C VAL A 46 15.96 -6.54 -16.30
N PHE A 47 15.43 -6.06 -17.41
CA PHE A 47 14.07 -5.54 -17.45
C PHE A 47 13.02 -6.66 -17.33
N ASP A 48 12.14 -6.56 -16.33
CA ASP A 48 11.03 -7.49 -16.13
C ASP A 48 9.68 -6.84 -16.47
N THR A 49 9.05 -7.36 -17.52
CA THR A 49 7.71 -6.91 -17.95
C THR A 49 6.64 -7.13 -16.88
N ALA A 50 6.77 -8.15 -16.02
CA ALA A 50 5.79 -8.44 -14.99
C ALA A 50 5.83 -7.38 -13.88
N ILE A 51 7.04 -6.96 -13.47
CA ILE A 51 7.22 -5.86 -12.52
C ILE A 51 6.69 -4.55 -13.11
N GLN A 52 7.02 -4.22 -14.37
CA GLN A 52 6.48 -3.02 -14.98
C GLN A 52 4.95 -3.03 -15.03
N LYS A 53 4.32 -4.16 -15.39
CA LYS A 53 2.86 -4.28 -15.39
C LYS A 53 2.27 -4.09 -14.00
N PHE A 54 2.88 -4.68 -12.98
CA PHE A 54 2.44 -4.49 -11.60
C PHE A 54 2.52 -3.03 -11.17
N LEU A 55 3.64 -2.35 -11.44
CA LEU A 55 3.81 -0.93 -11.14
C LEU A 55 2.81 -0.07 -11.92
N SER A 56 2.60 -0.36 -13.20
CA SER A 56 1.64 0.35 -14.05
C SER A 56 0.23 0.21 -13.47
N MET A 57 -0.17 -1.00 -13.06
CA MET A 57 -1.46 -1.25 -12.41
C MET A 57 -1.63 -0.54 -11.07
N LYS A 58 -0.54 -0.25 -10.34
CA LYS A 58 -0.58 0.54 -9.11
C LYS A 58 -0.83 2.02 -9.40
N VAL A 59 -0.28 2.53 -10.50
CA VAL A 59 -0.48 3.93 -10.92
C VAL A 59 -1.88 4.13 -11.49
N THR A 60 -2.39 3.20 -12.30
CA THR A 60 -3.71 3.28 -12.93
C THR A 60 -4.85 2.78 -12.02
N GLN A 61 -4.65 2.71 -10.69
CA GLN A 61 -5.67 2.18 -9.78
C GLN A 61 -6.97 2.99 -9.80
N LEU A 62 -6.88 4.30 -10.00
CA LEU A 62 -8.04 5.18 -10.07
C LEU A 62 -8.90 4.90 -11.32
N ASP A 63 -8.31 4.50 -12.43
CA ASP A 63 -9.04 4.22 -13.67
C ASP A 63 -9.99 3.02 -13.53
N TYR A 64 -9.65 2.10 -12.61
CA TYR A 64 -10.45 0.91 -12.29
C TYR A 64 -11.26 1.06 -10.98
N PHE A 65 -11.25 2.25 -10.37
CA PHE A 65 -12.00 2.48 -9.16
C PHE A 65 -13.50 2.44 -9.44
N THR A 66 -14.23 1.69 -8.62
CA THR A 66 -15.69 1.64 -8.65
C THR A 66 -16.24 1.94 -7.26
N ALA A 67 -17.17 2.89 -7.19
CA ALA A 67 -17.81 3.24 -5.94
C ALA A 67 -18.76 2.12 -5.51
N ASN A 68 -18.36 1.38 -4.47
CA ASN A 68 -19.18 0.37 -3.82
C ASN A 68 -19.42 0.73 -2.33
N ARG A 69 -20.32 0.01 -1.66
CA ARG A 69 -20.61 0.23 -0.24
C ARG A 69 -19.38 0.09 0.68
N THR A 70 -18.56 -0.93 0.50
CA THR A 70 -17.34 -1.15 1.30
C THR A 70 -16.28 -0.07 1.09
N THR A 71 -16.06 0.38 -0.15
CA THR A 71 -15.14 1.47 -0.50
C THR A 71 -15.61 2.82 0.06
N SER A 72 -16.92 3.09 0.00
CA SER A 72 -17.49 4.31 0.56
C SER A 72 -17.40 4.33 2.08
N VAL A 73 -17.71 3.21 2.76
CA VAL A 73 -17.54 3.09 4.22
C VAL A 73 -16.08 3.28 4.62
N PHE A 74 -15.14 2.68 3.88
CA PHE A 74 -13.72 2.91 4.12
C PHE A 74 -13.35 4.39 3.98
N GLY A 75 -13.82 5.07 2.93
CA GLY A 75 -13.58 6.50 2.74
C GLY A 75 -14.11 7.36 3.89
N VAL A 76 -15.34 7.10 4.36
CA VAL A 76 -15.92 7.80 5.51
C VAL A 76 -15.10 7.56 6.77
N CYS A 77 -14.77 6.29 7.07
CA CYS A 77 -14.07 5.93 8.30
C CYS A 77 -12.61 6.39 8.31
N ALA A 78 -11.91 6.32 7.18
CA ALA A 78 -10.49 6.63 7.10
C ALA A 78 -10.21 8.12 6.89
N VAL A 79 -11.13 8.86 6.25
CA VAL A 79 -10.91 10.27 5.90
C VAL A 79 -11.80 11.20 6.71
N ILE A 80 -13.12 10.97 6.67
CA ILE A 80 -14.09 11.91 7.21
C ILE A 80 -14.06 11.92 8.74
N ILE A 81 -14.10 10.73 9.36
CA ILE A 81 -14.13 10.62 10.83
C ILE A 81 -12.88 11.24 11.48
N PRO A 82 -11.63 10.95 11.05
CA PRO A 82 -10.45 11.54 11.67
C PRO A 82 -10.38 13.05 11.51
N MET A 83 -10.82 13.57 10.36
CA MET A 83 -10.87 15.02 10.11
C MET A 83 -11.79 15.72 11.10
N PHE A 84 -13.01 15.21 11.29
CA PHE A 84 -13.95 15.78 12.27
C PHE A 84 -13.52 15.55 13.71
N ALA A 85 -12.98 14.38 14.03
CA ALA A 85 -12.48 14.07 15.37
C ALA A 85 -11.35 15.01 15.79
N TYR A 86 -10.39 15.26 14.89
CA TYR A 86 -9.29 16.19 15.14
C TYR A 86 -9.81 17.63 15.27
N GLY A 87 -10.69 18.07 14.37
CA GLY A 87 -11.32 19.39 14.44
C GLY A 87 -12.05 19.64 15.75
N TYR A 88 -12.84 18.65 16.20
CA TYR A 88 -13.55 18.72 17.48
C TYR A 88 -12.60 18.72 18.68
N ALA A 89 -11.57 17.88 18.68
CA ALA A 89 -10.57 17.84 19.75
C ALA A 89 -9.85 19.19 19.89
N LEU A 90 -9.48 19.82 18.76
CA LEU A 90 -8.86 21.14 18.75
C LEU A 90 -9.82 22.22 19.25
N TRP A 91 -11.06 22.24 18.75
CA TRP A 91 -12.08 23.20 19.17
C TRP A 91 -12.38 23.10 20.67
N LYS A 92 -12.56 21.88 21.19
CA LYS A 92 -12.77 21.61 22.60
C LYS A 92 -11.58 22.10 23.43
N HIS A 93 -10.35 21.74 23.04
CA HIS A 93 -9.14 22.16 23.74
C HIS A 93 -9.02 23.70 23.76
N ARG A 94 -9.27 24.39 22.65
CA ARG A 94 -9.26 25.86 22.59
C ARG A 94 -10.31 26.48 23.50
N THR A 95 -11.55 26.02 23.40
CA THR A 95 -12.68 26.57 24.16
C THR A 95 -12.49 26.36 25.67
N THR A 96 -12.07 25.16 26.09
CA THR A 96 -11.79 24.86 27.50
C THR A 96 -10.63 25.71 28.02
N ARG A 97 -9.55 25.86 27.25
CA ARG A 97 -8.42 26.70 27.66
C ARG A 97 -8.80 28.17 27.78
N GLU A 98 -9.57 28.70 26.83
CA GLU A 98 -10.07 30.07 26.92
C GLU A 98 -10.97 30.27 28.14
N ALA A 99 -11.83 29.30 28.46
CA ALA A 99 -12.67 29.33 29.66
C ALA A 99 -11.81 29.36 30.94
N GLN A 100 -10.79 28.51 31.05
CA GLN A 100 -9.85 28.49 32.19
C GLN A 100 -9.04 29.79 32.35
N ILE A 101 -8.74 30.46 31.22
CA ILE A 101 -8.09 31.77 31.24
C ILE A 101 -9.06 32.84 31.79
N ARG A 102 -10.34 32.80 31.38
CA ARG A 102 -11.38 33.74 31.84
C ARG A 102 -11.77 33.53 33.29
N SER A 103 -11.84 32.27 33.76
CA SER A 103 -12.15 31.94 35.16
C SER A 103 -10.97 32.17 36.12
N GLY A 104 -9.75 32.37 35.59
CA GLY A 104 -8.55 32.55 36.39
C GLY A 104 -7.92 31.26 36.93
N GLU A 105 -8.47 30.10 36.57
CA GLU A 105 -7.90 28.78 36.89
C GLU A 105 -6.49 28.60 36.31
N LEU A 106 -6.24 29.16 35.13
CA LEU A 106 -4.92 29.09 34.50
C LEU A 106 -4.04 30.29 34.90
N ARG A 107 -2.95 30.01 35.63
CA ARG A 107 -1.95 31.01 36.01
C ARG A 107 -1.34 31.67 34.78
N TYR A 108 -1.05 32.96 34.87
CA TYR A 108 -0.50 33.74 33.76
C TYR A 108 0.80 33.16 33.18
N LYS A 109 1.68 32.61 34.02
CA LYS A 109 2.95 31.99 33.60
C LYS A 109 2.79 30.73 32.73
N ASP A 110 1.66 30.03 32.85
CA ASP A 110 1.40 28.73 32.21
C ASP A 110 0.62 28.90 30.87
N ARG A 111 0.41 30.16 30.43
CA ARG A 111 -0.21 30.49 29.15
C ARG A 111 0.80 30.30 28.02
N LEU A 112 0.40 29.56 26.97
CA LEU A 112 1.28 29.26 25.84
C LEU A 112 1.65 30.52 25.02
N PHE A 113 0.69 31.43 24.84
CA PHE A 113 0.85 32.69 24.10
C PHE A 113 0.67 33.87 25.06
N LYS A 114 1.67 34.10 25.90
CA LYS A 114 1.64 35.17 26.92
C LYS A 114 2.08 36.54 26.42
N PHE A 115 2.89 36.57 25.35
CA PHE A 115 3.54 37.78 24.82
C PHE A 115 3.29 38.00 23.32
N ALA A 116 2.35 37.26 22.74
CA ALA A 116 1.96 37.38 21.35
C ALA A 116 0.67 38.20 21.25
#